data_AF-A0A258BCL5-F1
#
_entry.id   AF-A0A258BCL5-F1
#
_cell.length_a   1.000
_cell.length_b   1.000
_cell.length_c   1.000
_cell.angle_alpha   90.00
_cell.angle_beta   90.00
_cell.angle_gamma   90.00
#
_symmetry.space_group_name_H-M   'P 1'
#
loop_
_entity.id
_entity.type
_entity.pdbx_description
1 polymer ?
#
loop_
_entity_poly.entity_id
_entity_poly.type
_entity_poly.pdbx_seq_one_letter_code
_entity_poly.pdbx_strand_id
1 'polypeptide(L)'
;MPSAAYRAAGLGAEKVGTPALPGSRGPVASPAATVALAPVCATSINDLAKQAGMSPSELQVLQSLGTRRTQLDAREKQIASQEALIQAADAKLDGRIKQMEALKAQIQGLLDQASKGADEDTARMIKVYESMKPKDAARVLETMRDDVRLPIVAKMKERNLAAILAQMTPAGAKELTEKLAMRMKQSEDIQTKLNQMAKPNPMAAKPATSAPAQAPQTQARK
;
A
#
# COMPACT_ATOMS: atom_id res chain seq x y z
N MET A 1 -12.47 -3.26 -44.72
CA MET A 1 -13.17 -2.07 -45.25
C MET A 1 -14.49 -1.94 -44.50
N PRO A 2 -14.92 -0.77 -43.99
CA PRO A 2 -14.35 0.59 -44.11
C PRO A 2 -13.41 0.89 -42.89
N SER A 3 -12.31 1.64 -42.96
CA SER A 3 -12.00 2.96 -43.54
C SER A 3 -12.60 4.13 -42.76
N ALA A 4 -11.85 4.64 -41.78
CA ALA A 4 -11.87 6.05 -41.37
C ALA A 4 -10.60 6.36 -40.57
N ALA A 5 -9.60 6.88 -41.28
CA ALA A 5 -8.42 7.52 -40.72
C ALA A 5 -8.77 8.94 -40.26
N TYR A 6 -8.30 9.33 -39.08
CA TYR A 6 -8.23 10.73 -38.64
C TYR A 6 -6.92 10.85 -37.83
N ARG A 7 -5.80 11.11 -38.49
CA ARG A 7 -5.23 12.41 -38.88
C ARG A 7 -4.79 13.24 -37.67
N ALA A 8 -3.47 13.22 -37.49
CA ALA A 8 -2.68 14.09 -36.64
C ALA A 8 -2.80 15.56 -37.06
N ALA A 9 -2.89 16.43 -36.06
CA ALA A 9 -2.54 17.85 -36.07
C ALA A 9 -2.18 18.18 -34.61
N GLY A 10 -0.98 18.66 -34.24
CA GLY A 10 -0.03 19.45 -35.00
C GLY A 10 -0.36 20.93 -34.87
N LEU A 11 -0.29 21.48 -33.65
CA LEU A 11 -0.31 22.90 -33.27
C LEU A 11 0.25 22.93 -31.83
N GLY A 12 1.19 23.76 -31.42
CA GLY A 12 1.85 24.92 -31.99
C GLY A 12 2.60 25.51 -30.79
N ALA A 13 3.86 25.13 -30.60
CA ALA A 13 4.70 25.65 -29.54
C ALA A 13 5.16 27.05 -29.95
N GLU A 14 4.40 28.07 -29.55
CA GLU A 14 4.75 29.46 -29.77
C GLU A 14 5.80 29.89 -28.75
N LYS A 15 7.03 30.01 -29.24
CA LYS A 15 8.18 30.57 -28.52
C LYS A 15 7.98 32.08 -28.36
N VAL A 16 7.81 32.53 -27.12
CA VAL A 16 7.90 33.95 -26.78
C VAL A 16 9.31 34.27 -26.26
N GLY A 17 10.06 34.99 -27.08
CA GLY A 17 10.83 36.17 -26.68
C GLY A 17 11.95 36.00 -25.65
N THR A 18 13.14 35.66 -26.15
CA THR A 18 14.42 36.09 -25.54
C THR A 18 14.79 37.46 -26.11
N PRO A 19 15.14 38.46 -25.29
CA PRO A 19 16.11 39.49 -25.65
C PRO A 19 17.41 39.21 -24.89
N ALA A 20 18.46 38.78 -25.59
CA ALA A 20 19.49 39.67 -26.14
C ALA A 20 20.37 40.30 -25.04
N LEU A 21 21.53 39.66 -24.83
CA LEU A 21 22.72 40.21 -24.19
C LEU A 21 23.25 41.40 -24.99
N PRO A 22 23.67 42.49 -24.32
CA PRO A 22 24.70 43.37 -24.84
C PRO A 22 26.01 43.19 -24.04
N GLY A 23 27.07 42.89 -24.79
CA GLY A 23 28.32 43.65 -24.74
C GLY A 23 29.14 43.63 -23.44
N SER A 24 30.22 42.88 -23.48
CA SER A 24 31.42 43.02 -22.67
C SER A 24 31.85 44.49 -22.46
N ARG A 25 31.92 44.90 -21.19
CA ARG A 25 32.81 45.96 -20.74
C ARG A 25 33.74 45.36 -19.68
N GLY A 26 35.03 45.48 -19.94
CA GLY A 26 36.09 44.95 -19.08
C GLY A 26 36.08 45.52 -17.67
N PRO A 27 36.88 44.95 -16.76
CA PRO A 27 36.92 45.35 -15.37
C PRO A 27 37.61 46.72 -15.27
N VAL A 28 36.83 47.79 -15.16
CA VAL A 28 37.34 49.03 -14.58
C VAL A 28 37.37 48.84 -13.07
N ALA A 29 38.56 48.51 -12.58
CA ALA A 29 38.91 48.54 -11.18
C ALA A 29 38.66 49.95 -10.63
N SER A 30 37.52 50.13 -9.98
CA SER A 30 37.31 51.26 -9.08
C SER A 30 38.01 50.90 -7.76
N PRO A 31 38.87 51.77 -7.20
CA PRO A 31 39.51 51.47 -5.94
C PRO A 31 38.40 51.41 -4.89
N ALA A 32 38.18 50.22 -4.33
CA ALA A 32 37.45 50.05 -3.10
C ALA A 32 38.12 50.94 -2.07
N ALA A 33 37.49 52.07 -1.75
CA ALA A 33 37.81 52.82 -0.55
C ALA A 33 37.51 51.89 0.61
N THR A 34 38.56 51.24 1.11
CA THR A 34 38.55 50.51 2.36
C THR A 34 38.27 51.54 3.44
N VAL A 35 37.00 51.77 3.74
CA VAL A 35 36.64 52.36 5.02
C VAL A 35 37.10 51.33 6.04
N ALA A 36 38.24 51.60 6.64
CA ALA A 36 38.67 50.93 7.85
C ALA A 36 37.53 51.08 8.85
N LEU A 37 36.75 50.02 9.02
CA LEU A 37 35.87 49.88 10.16
C LEU A 37 36.79 49.95 11.38
N ALA A 38 36.82 51.13 12.01
CA ALA A 38 37.39 51.29 13.32
C ALA A 38 36.83 50.16 14.21
N PRO A 39 37.65 49.52 15.07
CA PRO A 39 37.10 48.60 16.05
C PRO A 39 36.20 49.45 16.95
N VAL A 40 34.89 49.39 16.75
CA VAL A 40 33.94 49.92 17.71
C VAL A 40 34.17 49.10 18.96
N CYS A 41 34.87 49.71 19.92
CA CYS A 41 35.20 49.12 21.20
C CYS A 41 33.95 48.45 21.75
N ALA A 42 34.09 47.17 22.12
CA ALA A 42 33.03 46.40 22.75
C ALA A 42 32.48 47.18 23.95
N THR A 43 31.35 47.85 23.76
CA THR A 43 30.56 48.42 24.86
C THR A 43 30.19 47.28 25.76
N SER A 44 30.68 47.29 26.99
CA SER A 44 30.38 46.21 27.92
C SER A 44 28.87 46.14 28.16
N ILE A 45 28.35 44.96 28.52
CA ILE A 45 26.93 44.79 28.89
C ILE A 45 26.51 45.82 29.95
N ASN A 46 27.44 46.21 30.83
CA ASN A 46 27.20 47.24 31.85
C ASN A 46 27.07 48.66 31.27
N ASP A 47 27.79 49.00 30.21
CA ASP A 47 27.69 50.32 29.56
C ASP A 47 26.41 50.43 28.74
N LEU A 48 26.04 49.34 28.05
CA LEU A 48 24.76 49.25 27.34
C LEU A 48 23.57 49.35 28.31
N ALA A 49 23.66 48.69 29.46
CA ALA A 49 22.61 48.71 30.49
C ALA A 49 22.43 50.12 31.07
N LYS A 50 23.52 50.82 31.40
CA LYS A 50 23.49 52.21 31.88
C LYS A 50 22.88 53.17 30.86
N GLN A 51 23.23 53.03 29.59
CA GLN A 51 22.74 53.88 28.52
C GLN A 51 21.25 53.64 28.20
N ALA A 52 20.76 52.43 28.46
CA ALA A 52 19.36 52.05 28.33
C ALA A 52 18.52 52.26 29.60
N GLY A 53 19.10 52.82 30.67
CA GLY A 53 18.41 53.07 31.95
C GLY A 53 18.00 51.81 32.71
N MET A 54 18.63 50.66 32.43
CA MET A 54 18.30 49.36 33.01
C MET A 54 19.45 48.81 33.88
N SER A 55 19.13 47.89 34.78
CA SER A 55 20.15 47.13 35.50
C SER A 55 20.83 46.11 34.57
N PRO A 56 22.13 45.79 34.77
CA PRO A 56 22.83 44.79 33.95
C PRO A 56 22.15 43.40 33.94
N SER A 57 21.50 43.03 35.05
CA SER A 57 20.73 41.78 35.16
C SER A 57 19.49 41.76 34.27
N GLU A 58 18.75 42.87 34.16
CA GLU A 58 17.56 42.96 33.29
C GLU A 58 17.96 42.84 31.81
N LEU A 59 19.06 43.49 31.42
CA LEU A 59 19.57 43.40 30.05
C LEU A 59 19.99 41.96 29.69
N GLN A 60 20.63 41.24 30.61
CA GLN A 60 21.02 39.84 30.42
C GLN A 60 19.79 38.93 30.28
N VAL A 61 18.73 39.16 31.07
CA VAL A 61 17.46 38.42 30.94
C VAL A 61 16.83 38.67 29.57
N LEU A 62 16.76 39.92 29.10
CA LEU A 62 16.22 40.25 27.78
C LEU A 62 17.00 39.58 26.65
N GLN A 63 18.34 39.56 26.72
CA GLN A 63 19.17 38.85 25.75
C GLN A 63 18.90 37.33 25.78
N SER A 64 18.75 36.74 26.97
CA SER A 64 18.42 35.31 27.12
C SER A 64 17.05 34.97 26.51
N LEU A 65 16.05 35.83 26.70
CA LEU A 65 14.71 35.66 26.15
C LEU A 65 14.71 35.84 24.62
N GLY A 66 15.46 36.80 24.10
CA GLY A 66 15.66 36.97 22.66
C GLY A 66 16.30 35.73 22.03
N THR A 67 17.37 35.21 22.64
CA THR A 67 18.04 33.97 22.21
C THR A 67 17.06 32.79 22.25
N ARG A 68 16.30 32.63 23.34
CA ARG A 68 15.32 31.55 23.47
C ARG A 68 14.21 31.65 22.43
N ARG A 69 13.73 32.86 22.12
CA ARG A 69 12.74 33.08 21.06
C ARG A 69 13.27 32.63 19.71
N THR A 70 14.49 33.03 19.33
CA THR A 70 15.09 32.57 18.06
C THR A 70 15.26 31.05 17.98
N GLN A 71 15.57 30.39 19.10
CA GLN A 71 15.65 28.92 19.17
C GLN A 71 14.28 28.26 19.01
N LEU A 72 13.23 28.84 19.60
CA LEU A 72 11.86 28.35 19.46
C LEU A 72 11.35 28.54 18.03
N ASP A 73 11.56 29.71 17.44
CA ASP A 73 11.18 29.99 16.04
C ASP A 73 11.86 29.02 15.07
N ALA A 74 13.13 28.67 15.33
CA ALA A 74 13.86 27.66 14.55
C ALA A 74 13.25 26.26 14.70
N ARG A 75 12.89 25.86 15.93
CA ARG A 75 12.24 24.56 16.19
C ARG A 75 10.85 24.49 15.58
N GLU A 76 10.07 25.56 15.67
CA GLU A 76 8.72 25.64 15.09
C GLU A 76 8.79 25.45 13.57
N LYS A 77 9.72 26.13 12.89
CA LYS A 77 9.96 25.91 11.45
C LYS A 77 10.36 24.47 11.13
N GLN A 78 11.21 23.88 11.95
CA GLN A 78 11.62 22.48 11.76
C GLN A 78 10.44 21.52 11.94
N ILE A 79 9.59 21.73 12.94
CA ILE A 79 8.40 20.90 13.18
C ILE A 79 7.41 21.06 12.02
N ALA A 80 7.12 22.29 11.60
CA ALA A 80 6.23 22.57 10.48
C ALA A 80 6.70 21.89 9.18
N SER A 81 8.01 21.86 8.92
CA SER A 81 8.57 21.16 7.75
C SER A 81 8.40 19.63 7.83
N GLN A 82 8.57 19.05 9.03
CA GLN A 82 8.38 17.62 9.25
C GLN A 82 6.91 17.23 9.13
N GLU A 83 6.01 18.04 9.68
CA GLU A 83 4.57 17.83 9.59
C GLU A 83 4.11 17.84 8.13
N ALA A 84 4.54 18.82 7.33
CA ALA A 84 4.23 18.87 5.90
C ALA A 84 4.74 17.62 5.14
N LEU A 85 5.92 17.11 5.50
CA LEU A 85 6.48 15.89 4.89
C LEU A 85 5.66 14.65 5.27
N ILE A 86 5.27 14.52 6.55
CA ILE A 86 4.45 13.41 7.05
C ILE A 86 3.08 13.44 6.38
N GLN A 87 2.41 14.60 6.32
CA GLN A 87 1.12 14.74 5.66
C GLN A 87 1.18 14.35 4.17
N ALA A 88 2.25 14.74 3.46
CA ALA A 88 2.46 14.32 2.08
C ALA A 88 2.71 12.81 1.94
N ALA A 89 3.40 12.20 2.91
CA ALA A 89 3.62 10.77 2.96
C ALA A 89 2.32 10.00 3.23
N ASP A 90 1.51 10.45 4.20
CA ASP A 90 0.21 9.87 4.53
C ASP A 90 -0.74 9.93 3.33
N ALA A 91 -0.85 11.09 2.67
CA ALA A 91 -1.66 11.23 1.46
C ALA A 91 -1.22 10.28 0.33
N LYS A 92 0.09 10.03 0.21
CA LYS A 92 0.64 9.07 -0.76
C LYS A 92 0.32 7.62 -0.37
N LEU A 93 0.37 7.28 0.91
CA LEU A 93 0.01 5.96 1.42
C LEU A 93 -1.49 5.69 1.21
N ASP A 94 -2.36 6.65 1.55
CA ASP A 94 -3.80 6.56 1.31
C ASP A 94 -4.12 6.36 -0.18
N GLY A 95 -3.41 7.08 -1.05
CA GLY A 95 -3.52 6.89 -2.50
C GLY A 95 -3.15 5.47 -2.92
N ARG A 96 -2.08 4.91 -2.37
CA ARG A 96 -1.67 3.52 -2.64
C ARG A 96 -2.66 2.49 -2.10
N ILE A 97 -3.18 2.69 -0.90
CA ILE A 97 -4.19 1.81 -0.30
C ILE A 97 -5.43 1.77 -1.19
N LYS A 98 -5.96 2.93 -1.59
CA LYS A 98 -7.12 3.01 -2.50
C LYS A 98 -6.86 2.32 -3.85
N GLN A 99 -5.66 2.47 -4.41
CA GLN A 99 -5.27 1.77 -5.64
C GLN A 99 -5.24 0.25 -5.45
N MET A 100 -4.69 -0.23 -4.34
CA MET A 100 -4.65 -1.67 -4.02
C MET A 100 -6.04 -2.24 -3.76
N GLU A 101 -6.91 -1.49 -3.07
CA GLU A 101 -8.31 -1.87 -2.86
C GLU A 101 -9.08 -1.93 -4.17
N ALA A 102 -8.91 -0.94 -5.05
CA ALA A 102 -9.51 -0.94 -6.38
C ALA A 102 -9.04 -2.15 -7.21
N LEU A 103 -7.74 -2.44 -7.20
CA LEU A 103 -7.18 -3.60 -7.90
C LEU A 103 -7.71 -4.91 -7.31
N LYS A 104 -7.79 -5.03 -5.98
CA LYS A 104 -8.39 -6.18 -5.31
C LYS A 104 -9.84 -6.39 -5.74
N ALA A 105 -10.64 -5.32 -5.76
CA ALA A 105 -12.04 -5.37 -6.20
C ALA A 105 -12.15 -5.78 -7.68
N GLN A 106 -11.28 -5.28 -8.55
CA GLN A 106 -11.24 -5.69 -9.96
C GLN A 106 -10.89 -7.18 -10.11
N ILE A 107 -9.86 -7.66 -9.41
CA ILE A 107 -9.45 -9.07 -9.44
C ILE A 107 -10.59 -9.97 -8.92
N GLN A 108 -11.22 -9.60 -7.80
CA GLN A 108 -12.37 -10.32 -7.27
C GLN A 108 -13.52 -10.36 -8.27
N GLY A 109 -13.85 -9.23 -8.90
CA GLY A 109 -14.89 -9.16 -9.92
C GLY A 109 -14.60 -10.05 -11.13
N LEU A 110 -13.36 -10.07 -11.62
CA LEU A 110 -12.95 -10.95 -12.73
C LEU A 110 -13.00 -12.43 -12.33
N LEU A 111 -12.58 -12.78 -11.12
CA LEU A 111 -12.65 -14.14 -10.61
C LEU A 111 -14.10 -14.62 -10.46
N ASP A 112 -14.97 -13.76 -9.96
CA ASP A 112 -16.41 -14.07 -9.83
C ASP A 112 -17.06 -14.27 -11.20
N GLN A 113 -16.73 -13.42 -12.18
CA GLN A 113 -17.24 -13.57 -13.55
C GLN A 113 -16.76 -14.87 -14.20
N ALA A 114 -15.47 -15.19 -14.07
CA ALA A 114 -14.90 -16.43 -14.60
C ALA A 114 -15.51 -17.67 -13.94
N SER A 115 -15.69 -17.63 -12.62
CA SER A 115 -16.28 -18.74 -11.86
C SER A 115 -17.74 -18.96 -12.22
N LYS A 116 -18.54 -17.89 -12.37
CA LYS A 116 -19.95 -17.98 -12.77
C LYS A 116 -20.14 -18.63 -14.14
N GLY A 117 -19.35 -18.23 -15.14
CA GLY A 117 -19.43 -18.84 -16.47
C GLY A 117 -19.12 -20.34 -16.45
N ALA A 118 -18.04 -20.72 -15.78
CA ALA A 118 -17.66 -22.13 -15.63
C ALA A 118 -18.70 -22.95 -14.84
N ASP A 119 -19.30 -22.37 -13.81
CA ASP A 119 -20.36 -23.02 -13.03
C ASP A 119 -21.65 -23.19 -13.84
N GLU A 120 -22.04 -22.20 -14.65
CA GLU A 120 -23.18 -22.31 -15.55
C GLU A 120 -22.99 -23.39 -16.61
N ASP A 121 -21.80 -23.44 -17.23
CA ASP A 121 -21.47 -24.47 -18.24
C ASP A 121 -21.45 -25.87 -17.63
N THR A 122 -20.87 -26.00 -16.44
CA THR A 122 -20.90 -27.26 -15.68
C THR A 122 -22.33 -27.65 -15.33
N ALA A 123 -23.16 -26.71 -14.87
CA ALA A 123 -24.57 -26.96 -14.54
C ALA A 123 -25.40 -27.36 -15.78
N ARG A 124 -25.13 -26.76 -16.94
CA ARG A 124 -25.74 -27.16 -18.22
C ARG A 124 -25.36 -28.60 -18.57
N MET A 125 -24.09 -28.96 -18.45
CA MET A 125 -23.62 -30.33 -18.69
C MET A 125 -24.23 -31.34 -17.72
N ILE A 126 -24.27 -31.03 -16.42
CA ILE A 126 -24.93 -31.88 -15.42
C ILE A 126 -26.38 -32.16 -15.83
N LYS A 127 -27.15 -31.15 -16.22
CA LYS A 127 -28.54 -31.34 -16.65
C LYS A 127 -28.68 -32.30 -17.84
N VAL A 128 -27.77 -32.22 -18.81
CA VAL A 128 -27.77 -33.14 -19.97
C VAL A 128 -27.60 -34.58 -19.48
N TYR A 129 -26.61 -34.85 -18.63
CA TYR A 129 -26.36 -36.19 -18.10
C TYR A 129 -27.46 -36.69 -17.14
N GLU A 130 -28.04 -35.81 -16.33
CA GLU A 130 -29.17 -36.14 -15.45
C GLU A 130 -30.45 -36.51 -16.24
N SER A 131 -30.64 -35.91 -17.41
CA SER A 131 -31.78 -36.20 -18.29
C SER A 131 -31.60 -37.45 -19.16
N MET A 132 -30.39 -37.97 -19.25
CA MET A 132 -30.06 -39.15 -20.04
C MET A 132 -30.30 -40.44 -19.25
N LYS A 133 -30.51 -41.57 -19.95
CA LYS A 133 -30.67 -42.88 -19.31
C LYS A 133 -29.40 -43.22 -18.51
N PRO A 134 -29.52 -43.75 -17.27
CA PRO A 134 -28.35 -44.04 -16.43
C PRO A 134 -27.32 -44.96 -17.07
N LYS A 135 -27.77 -45.93 -17.89
CA LYS A 135 -26.91 -46.86 -18.63
C LYS A 135 -26.07 -46.18 -19.71
N ASP A 136 -26.64 -45.21 -20.41
CA ASP A 136 -25.93 -44.47 -21.46
C ASP A 136 -24.96 -43.45 -20.84
N ALA A 137 -25.39 -42.78 -19.76
CA ALA A 137 -24.53 -41.90 -18.97
C ALA A 137 -23.30 -42.62 -18.39
N ALA A 138 -23.49 -43.82 -17.84
CA ALA A 138 -22.40 -44.65 -17.30
C ALA A 138 -21.33 -44.94 -18.36
N ARG A 139 -21.73 -45.39 -19.56
CA ARG A 139 -20.81 -45.67 -20.66
C ARG A 139 -20.00 -44.45 -21.09
N VAL A 140 -20.65 -43.28 -21.18
CA VAL A 140 -19.96 -42.05 -21.58
C VAL A 140 -18.98 -41.60 -20.49
N LEU A 141 -19.38 -41.61 -19.22
CA LEU A 141 -18.53 -41.19 -18.09
C LEU A 141 -17.31 -42.10 -17.87
N GLU A 142 -17.42 -43.40 -18.18
CA GLU A 142 -16.27 -44.34 -18.11
C GLU A 142 -15.19 -44.02 -19.15
N THR A 143 -15.59 -43.56 -20.34
CA THR A 143 -14.64 -43.21 -21.42
C THR A 143 -14.07 -41.80 -21.30
N MET A 144 -14.57 -41.00 -20.36
CA MET A 144 -14.25 -39.59 -20.23
C MET A 144 -13.01 -39.37 -19.35
N ARG A 145 -12.23 -38.33 -19.69
CA ARG A 145 -11.09 -37.89 -18.86
C ARG A 145 -11.54 -37.37 -17.49
N ASP A 146 -10.71 -37.61 -16.49
CA ASP A 146 -10.95 -37.20 -15.10
C ASP A 146 -11.20 -35.70 -14.93
N ASP A 147 -10.44 -34.90 -15.66
CA ASP A 147 -10.50 -33.43 -15.61
C ASP A 147 -11.91 -32.88 -15.90
N VAL A 148 -12.70 -33.62 -16.69
CA VAL A 148 -14.06 -33.23 -17.08
C VAL A 148 -15.10 -34.02 -16.30
N ARG A 149 -14.93 -35.33 -16.08
CA ARG A 149 -15.94 -36.16 -15.40
C ARG A 149 -16.06 -35.83 -13.92
N LEU A 150 -14.95 -35.59 -13.21
CA LEU A 150 -14.96 -35.41 -11.76
C LEU A 150 -15.70 -34.13 -11.32
N PRO A 151 -15.50 -32.96 -11.96
CA PRO A 151 -16.25 -31.75 -11.60
C PRO A 151 -17.76 -31.89 -11.82
N ILE A 152 -18.18 -32.57 -12.90
CA ILE A 152 -19.59 -32.81 -13.23
C ILE A 152 -20.20 -33.73 -12.17
N VAL A 153 -19.57 -34.88 -11.93
CA VAL A 153 -20.10 -35.90 -11.03
C VAL A 153 -20.12 -35.43 -9.57
N ALA A 154 -19.13 -34.65 -9.15
CA ALA A 154 -19.07 -34.07 -7.81
C ALA A 154 -20.22 -33.09 -7.51
N LYS A 155 -20.81 -32.46 -8.53
CA LYS A 155 -21.90 -31.48 -8.39
C LYS A 155 -23.28 -32.04 -8.80
N MET A 156 -23.34 -33.29 -9.25
CA MET A 156 -24.58 -33.95 -9.67
C MET A 156 -25.40 -34.41 -8.44
N LYS A 157 -26.72 -34.55 -8.59
CA LYS A 157 -27.56 -35.09 -7.52
C LYS A 157 -27.16 -36.51 -7.14
N GLU A 158 -27.06 -36.77 -5.85
CA GLU A 158 -26.65 -38.07 -5.28
C GLU A 158 -27.50 -39.23 -5.81
N ARG A 159 -28.82 -39.04 -5.95
CA ARG A 159 -29.74 -40.06 -6.50
C ARG A 159 -29.39 -40.44 -7.93
N ASN A 160 -29.06 -39.47 -8.78
CA ASN A 160 -28.70 -39.71 -10.18
C ASN A 160 -27.32 -40.38 -10.26
N LEU A 161 -26.39 -39.96 -9.41
CA LEU A 161 -25.08 -40.58 -9.28
C LEU A 161 -25.19 -42.06 -8.90
N ALA A 162 -25.98 -42.39 -7.89
CA ALA A 162 -26.20 -43.77 -7.47
C ALA A 162 -26.77 -44.63 -8.61
N ALA A 163 -27.73 -44.11 -9.37
CA ALA A 163 -28.32 -44.81 -10.51
C ALA A 163 -27.31 -45.04 -11.64
N ILE A 164 -26.39 -44.09 -11.88
CA ILE A 164 -25.33 -44.20 -12.88
C ILE A 164 -24.25 -45.19 -12.43
N LEU A 165 -23.77 -45.10 -11.19
CA LEU A 165 -22.79 -46.04 -10.62
C LEU A 165 -23.28 -47.49 -10.69
N ALA A 166 -24.58 -47.72 -10.47
CA ALA A 166 -25.19 -49.05 -10.59
C ALA A 166 -25.16 -49.62 -12.01
N GLN A 167 -24.98 -48.78 -13.04
CA GLN A 167 -24.87 -49.20 -14.44
C GLN A 167 -23.42 -49.21 -14.96
N MET A 168 -22.45 -48.82 -14.13
CA MET A 168 -21.02 -48.86 -14.45
C MET A 168 -20.43 -50.25 -14.20
N THR A 169 -19.25 -50.48 -14.76
CA THR A 169 -18.41 -51.62 -14.41
C THR A 169 -17.91 -51.51 -12.96
N PRO A 170 -17.70 -52.61 -12.24
CA PRO A 170 -17.18 -52.56 -10.86
C PRO A 170 -15.84 -51.82 -10.76
N ALA A 171 -14.98 -51.95 -11.77
CA ALA A 171 -13.70 -51.24 -11.83
C ALA A 171 -13.90 -49.73 -12.01
N GLY A 172 -14.76 -49.31 -12.95
CA GLY A 172 -15.04 -47.88 -13.19
C GLY A 172 -15.71 -47.20 -12.00
N ALA A 173 -16.67 -47.87 -11.36
CA ALA A 173 -17.35 -47.35 -10.17
C ALA A 173 -16.38 -47.18 -8.99
N LYS A 174 -15.47 -48.14 -8.76
CA LYS A 174 -14.42 -48.05 -7.74
C LYS A 174 -13.50 -46.86 -8.01
N GLU A 175 -12.96 -46.77 -9.22
CA GLU A 175 -12.00 -45.73 -9.60
C GLU A 175 -12.60 -44.32 -9.45
N LEU A 176 -13.84 -44.13 -9.90
CA LEU A 176 -14.54 -42.86 -9.80
C LEU A 176 -14.78 -42.46 -8.34
N THR A 177 -15.19 -43.42 -7.49
CA THR A 177 -15.47 -43.18 -6.07
C THR A 177 -14.19 -42.84 -5.30
N GLU A 178 -13.08 -43.55 -5.55
CA GLU A 178 -11.78 -43.26 -4.94
C GLU A 178 -11.28 -41.86 -5.31
N LYS A 179 -11.43 -41.47 -6.58
CA LYS A 179 -11.06 -40.13 -7.06
C LYS A 179 -11.93 -39.03 -6.46
N LEU A 180 -13.23 -39.26 -6.30
CA LEU A 180 -14.12 -38.33 -5.61
C LEU A 180 -13.73 -38.18 -4.13
N ALA A 181 -13.47 -39.29 -3.44
CA ALA A 181 -13.05 -39.27 -2.04
C ALA A 181 -11.72 -38.51 -1.84
N MET A 182 -10.75 -38.73 -2.74
CA MET A 182 -9.48 -38.00 -2.72
C MET A 182 -9.68 -36.50 -2.90
N ARG A 183 -10.58 -36.09 -3.81
CA ARG A 183 -10.92 -34.68 -4.02
C ARG A 183 -11.58 -34.05 -2.79
N MET A 184 -12.51 -34.76 -2.14
CA MET A 184 -13.17 -34.28 -0.93
C MET A 184 -12.15 -34.02 0.19
N LYS A 185 -11.24 -34.97 0.43
CA LYS A 185 -10.16 -34.81 1.41
C LYS A 185 -9.26 -33.59 1.09
N GLN A 186 -8.88 -33.42 -0.17
CA GLN A 186 -8.09 -32.25 -0.59
C GLN A 186 -8.82 -30.92 -0.32
N SER A 187 -10.13 -30.88 -0.55
CA SER A 187 -10.94 -29.68 -0.28
C SER A 187 -11.02 -29.35 1.21
N GLU A 188 -11.14 -30.36 2.08
CA GLU A 188 -11.12 -30.20 3.53
C GLU A 188 -9.75 -29.73 4.03
N ASP A 189 -8.66 -30.26 3.48
CA ASP A 189 -7.28 -29.84 3.79
C ASP A 189 -7.06 -28.37 3.41
N ILE A 190 -7.55 -27.94 2.25
CA ILE A 190 -7.48 -26.55 1.80
C ILE A 190 -8.29 -25.66 2.74
N GLN A 191 -9.52 -26.05 3.07
CA GLN A 191 -10.38 -25.30 3.98
C GLN A 191 -9.76 -25.16 5.37
N THR A 192 -9.13 -26.23 5.86
CA THR A 192 -8.41 -26.23 7.14
C THR A 192 -7.21 -25.29 7.11
N LYS A 193 -6.42 -25.29 6.04
CA LYS A 193 -5.29 -24.36 5.86
C LYS A 193 -5.75 -22.91 5.79
N LEU A 194 -6.83 -22.63 5.05
CA LEU A 194 -7.43 -21.29 4.98
C LEU A 194 -7.90 -20.82 6.36
N ASN A 195 -8.56 -21.69 7.12
CA ASN A 195 -8.99 -21.40 8.49
C ASN A 195 -7.82 -21.19 9.45
N GLN A 196 -6.67 -21.83 9.24
CA GLN A 196 -5.46 -21.61 10.03
C GLN A 196 -4.78 -20.28 9.69
N MET A 197 -4.74 -19.90 8.41
CA MET A 197 -4.18 -18.62 7.94
C MET A 197 -5.06 -17.42 8.32
N ALA A 198 -6.37 -17.61 8.47
CA ALA A 198 -7.31 -16.57 8.90
C ALA A 198 -7.31 -16.31 10.42
N LYS A 199 -6.63 -17.14 11.23
CA LYS A 199 -6.46 -16.87 12.66
C LYS A 199 -5.49 -15.70 12.83
N PRO A 200 -5.88 -14.60 13.49
CA PRO A 200 -5.00 -13.45 13.67
C PRO A 200 -3.74 -13.87 14.42
N ASN A 201 -2.59 -13.58 13.82
CA ASN A 201 -1.28 -13.84 14.39
C ASN A 201 -1.15 -13.08 15.73
N PRO A 202 -0.91 -13.76 16.88
CA PRO A 202 -0.81 -13.09 18.18
C PRO A 202 0.42 -12.17 18.31
N MET A 203 1.31 -12.12 17.31
CA MET A 203 2.49 -11.26 17.32
C MET A 203 2.24 -9.76 17.02
N ALA A 204 1.03 -9.35 16.62
CA ALA A 204 0.72 -7.93 16.43
C ALA A 204 0.34 -7.17 17.73
N ALA A 205 0.25 -7.86 18.87
CA ALA A 205 -0.23 -7.30 20.14
C ALA A 205 0.84 -7.19 21.24
N LYS A 206 2.10 -6.90 20.88
CA LYS A 206 3.03 -6.29 21.85
C LYS A 206 3.18 -4.80 21.51
N PRO A 207 2.51 -3.89 22.24
CA PRO A 207 3.04 -2.55 22.35
C PRO A 207 4.43 -2.69 23.01
N ALA A 208 5.46 -2.23 22.32
CA ALA A 208 6.74 -1.94 22.94
C ALA A 208 6.53 -0.75 23.90
N THR A 209 6.01 -1.03 25.10
CA THR A 209 6.04 -0.06 26.19
C THR A 209 7.43 -0.12 26.78
N SER A 210 8.25 0.84 26.37
CA SER A 210 9.51 1.20 27.01
C SER A 210 9.33 1.28 28.53
N ALA A 211 10.10 0.48 29.25
CA ALA A 211 10.25 0.57 30.70
C ALA A 211 10.71 1.99 31.10
N PRO A 212 10.13 2.63 32.13
CA PRO A 212 10.65 3.89 32.64
C PRO A 212 11.99 3.65 33.33
N ALA A 213 12.98 4.44 32.93
CA ALA A 213 14.28 4.55 33.57
C ALA A 213 14.14 4.83 35.06
N GLN A 214 14.91 4.09 35.85
CA GLN A 214 15.05 4.24 37.30
C GLN A 214 15.56 5.65 37.64
N ALA A 215 14.86 6.33 38.54
CA ALA A 215 15.34 7.55 39.20
C ALA A 215 16.47 7.19 40.19
N PRO A 216 17.57 7.97 40.27
CA PRO A 216 18.61 7.73 41.26
C PRO A 216 18.13 8.18 42.65
N GLN A 217 18.20 7.25 43.62
CA GLN A 217 17.97 7.52 45.03
C GLN A 217 19.06 8.46 45.57
N THR A 218 18.66 9.64 46.04
CA THR A 218 19.47 10.51 46.89
C THR A 218 19.74 9.80 48.22
N GLN A 219 21.00 9.42 48.45
CA GLN A 219 21.50 9.00 49.75
C GLN A 219 21.58 10.21 50.67
N ALA A 220 20.69 10.28 51.66
CA ALA A 220 20.89 11.11 52.83
C ALA A 220 21.96 10.44 53.71
N ARG A 221 23.11 11.11 53.87
CA ARG A 221 24.15 10.72 54.83
C ARG A 221 24.46 11.91 55.73
N LYS A 222 24.14 11.71 57.01
CA LYS A 222 24.44 12.52 58.21
C LYS A 222 23.52 13.71 58.49
#